data_AF-A0A9D5B598-F1
#
_entry.id   AF-A0A9D5B598-F1
#
_cell.length_a   1.000
_cell.length_b   1.000
_cell.length_c   1.000
_cell.angle_alpha   90.00
_cell.angle_beta   90.00
_cell.angle_gamma   90.00
#
_symmetry.space_group_name_H-M   'P 1'
#
loop_
_entity.id
_entity.type
_entity.pdbx_description
1 polymer ?
#
loop_
_entity_poly.entity_id
_entity_poly.type
_entity_poly.pdbx_seq_one_letter_code
_entity_poly.pdbx_strand_id
1 'polypeptide(L)'
;MEAFYAILDAENNEKKVVSESSNKTMPSEETKKALKTLDDFLTKDFSILLRPNEYNTMKSTLDYLTNLPKEEGISIETRSLVIEVSRQFICWSNDYTNESKKIESTKAKLLKRDEIEEGLEANKKLFREVKCFENELLNELEYLEERKKELEELINGVRANISASQETKNMVACTKREIFEKAKILKVERDELREQVHCLRDEHELAKKSQANIRDEWLKLGEKFSYTIKNEK
;
A
#
# COMPACT_ATOMS: atom_id res chain seq x y z
N MET A 1 -12.76 -55.67 45.78
CA MET A 1 -11.64 -54.96 46.43
C MET A 1 -11.18 -55.67 47.70
N GLU A 2 -12.07 -56.15 48.58
CA GLU A 2 -11.67 -56.97 49.74
C GLU A 2 -11.08 -58.34 49.36
N ALA A 3 -11.54 -58.95 48.25
CA ALA A 3 -10.96 -60.19 47.71
C ALA A 3 -9.52 -60.05 47.18
N PHE A 4 -9.02 -58.82 46.98
CA PHE A 4 -7.64 -58.56 46.54
C PHE A 4 -6.65 -58.57 47.72
N TYR A 5 -7.09 -58.16 48.91
CA TYR A 5 -6.28 -58.17 50.14
C TYR A 5 -6.31 -59.53 50.86
N ALA A 6 -7.36 -60.32 50.68
CA ALA A 6 -7.44 -61.71 51.20
C ALA A 6 -6.42 -62.67 50.55
N ILE A 7 -5.89 -62.35 49.38
CA ILE A 7 -4.85 -63.12 48.68
C ILE A 7 -3.45 -62.79 49.24
N LEU A 8 -3.23 -61.56 49.70
CA LEU A 8 -1.94 -61.10 50.26
C LEU A 8 -1.68 -61.65 51.68
N ASP A 9 -2.72 -61.97 52.46
CA ASP A 9 -2.58 -62.57 53.79
C ASP A 9 -2.50 -64.11 53.77
N ALA A 10 -2.80 -64.75 52.63
CA ALA A 10 -2.78 -66.22 52.47
C ALA A 10 -1.41 -66.78 52.03
N GLU A 11 -0.50 -65.96 51.51
CA GLU A 11 0.83 -66.40 51.06
C GLU A 11 1.86 -66.53 52.19
N ASN A 12 1.54 -66.11 53.42
CA ASN A 12 2.55 -65.96 54.46
C ASN A 12 2.56 -67.05 55.55
N ASN A 13 1.95 -68.21 55.33
CA ASN A 13 2.04 -69.33 56.28
C ASN A 13 2.24 -70.70 55.62
N GLU A 14 3.42 -71.27 55.91
CA GLU A 14 3.73 -72.71 56.02
C GLU A 14 3.75 -73.52 54.70
N LYS A 15 4.89 -74.06 54.22
CA LYS A 15 5.72 -75.05 54.92
C LYS A 15 7.00 -75.37 54.15
N LYS A 16 8.08 -75.36 54.93
CA LYS A 16 9.32 -76.15 54.86
C LYS A 16 9.12 -77.52 54.17
N VAL A 17 10.03 -77.92 53.28
CA VAL A 17 10.78 -79.21 53.31
C VAL A 17 11.58 -79.43 52.01
N VAL A 18 12.77 -80.00 52.22
CA VAL A 18 13.81 -80.51 51.30
C VAL A 18 14.74 -79.47 50.65
N SER A 19 15.81 -79.24 51.40
CA SER A 19 17.17 -79.02 50.90
C SER A 19 17.56 -80.08 49.84
N GLU A 20 17.60 -79.68 48.58
CA GLU A 20 18.49 -80.28 47.59
C GLU A 20 19.73 -79.40 47.46
N SER A 21 20.84 -79.99 47.92
CA SER A 21 22.20 -79.53 47.75
C SER A 21 22.53 -79.45 46.25
N SER A 22 22.21 -78.34 45.61
CA SER A 22 22.97 -77.88 44.45
C SER A 22 24.14 -77.06 44.97
N ASN A 23 25.35 -77.39 44.52
CA ASN A 23 26.54 -76.61 44.83
C ASN A 23 26.27 -75.17 44.42
N LYS A 24 26.03 -74.28 45.39
CA LYS A 24 25.83 -72.85 45.17
C LYS A 24 27.20 -72.27 44.84
N THR A 25 27.61 -72.38 43.58
CA THR A 25 28.79 -71.66 43.09
C THR A 25 28.51 -70.18 43.33
N MET A 26 29.33 -69.52 44.16
CA MET A 26 29.23 -68.07 44.29
C MET A 26 29.61 -67.44 42.95
N PRO A 27 28.93 -66.35 42.52
CA PRO A 27 29.38 -65.58 41.38
C PRO A 27 30.81 -65.07 41.62
N SER A 28 31.62 -65.09 40.56
CA SER A 28 32.96 -64.51 40.59
C SER A 28 32.92 -63.01 40.93
N GLU A 29 34.01 -62.48 41.50
CA GLU A 29 34.10 -61.05 41.84
C GLU A 29 33.95 -60.15 40.59
N GLU A 30 34.42 -60.62 39.44
CA GLU A 30 34.23 -59.97 38.14
C GLU A 30 32.74 -59.91 37.76
N THR A 31 32.01 -61.00 37.97
CA THR A 31 30.56 -61.06 37.76
C THR A 31 29.80 -60.11 38.67
N LYS A 32 30.14 -60.06 39.96
CA LYS A 32 29.51 -59.11 40.91
C LYS A 32 29.77 -57.66 40.51
N LYS A 33 31.00 -57.35 40.08
CA LYS A 33 31.38 -56.01 39.62
C LYS A 33 30.64 -55.61 38.34
N ALA A 34 30.49 -56.52 37.39
CA ALA A 34 29.72 -56.30 36.16
C ALA A 34 28.22 -56.08 36.45
N LEU A 35 27.62 -56.87 37.34
CA LEU A 35 26.22 -56.68 37.76
C LEU A 35 26.00 -55.33 38.46
N LYS A 36 26.92 -54.92 39.34
CA LYS A 36 26.86 -53.60 39.97
C LYS A 36 27.01 -52.47 38.95
N THR A 37 27.91 -52.63 37.99
CA THR A 37 28.10 -51.64 36.92
C THR A 37 26.84 -51.52 36.06
N LEU A 38 26.18 -52.64 35.76
CA LEU A 38 24.90 -52.65 35.06
C LEU A 38 23.81 -51.92 35.85
N ASP A 39 23.68 -52.20 37.15
CA ASP A 39 22.73 -51.53 38.06
C ASP A 39 22.99 -50.01 38.13
N ASP A 40 24.25 -49.61 38.28
CA ASP A 40 24.68 -48.21 38.27
C ASP A 40 24.38 -47.50 36.93
N PHE A 41 24.31 -48.21 35.81
CA PHE A 41 23.92 -47.64 34.52
C PHE A 41 22.40 -47.58 34.36
N LEU A 42 21.65 -48.57 34.83
CA LEU A 42 20.19 -48.58 34.73
C LEU A 42 19.51 -47.47 35.54
N THR A 43 20.21 -46.91 36.53
CA THR A 43 19.72 -45.75 37.32
C THR A 43 20.01 -44.40 36.66
N LYS A 44 20.77 -44.35 35.56
CA LYS A 44 21.13 -43.11 34.87
C LYS A 44 20.15 -42.79 33.74
N ASP A 45 20.09 -41.51 33.38
CA ASP A 45 19.36 -41.07 32.19
C ASP A 45 19.94 -41.73 30.93
N PHE A 46 19.04 -42.17 30.04
CA PHE A 46 19.42 -42.92 28.84
C PHE A 46 20.38 -42.12 27.93
N SER A 47 20.25 -40.80 27.87
CA SER A 47 21.14 -39.94 27.09
C SER A 47 22.59 -39.99 27.57
N ILE A 48 22.81 -40.23 28.88
CA ILE A 48 24.14 -40.36 29.47
C ILE A 48 24.78 -41.68 29.04
N LEU A 49 23.97 -42.75 28.90
CA LEU A 49 24.43 -44.07 28.47
C LEU A 49 24.92 -44.09 27.02
N LEU A 50 24.50 -43.12 26.20
CA LEU A 50 24.90 -43.01 24.80
C LEU A 50 26.19 -42.21 24.58
N ARG A 51 26.77 -41.66 25.65
CA ARG A 51 28.08 -41.02 25.58
C ARG A 51 29.15 -42.06 25.24
N PRO A 52 30.23 -41.71 24.51
CA PRO A 52 31.17 -42.70 23.98
C PRO A 52 31.77 -43.65 25.03
N ASN A 53 32.11 -43.14 26.22
CA ASN A 53 32.73 -43.95 27.27
C ASN A 53 31.71 -44.84 27.98
N GLU A 54 30.55 -44.28 28.31
CA GLU A 54 29.45 -44.95 28.99
C GLU A 54 28.82 -46.03 28.11
N TYR A 55 28.64 -45.75 26.81
CA TYR A 55 28.13 -46.72 25.83
C TYR A 55 29.05 -47.93 25.71
N ASN A 56 30.36 -47.69 25.55
CA ASN A 56 31.33 -48.76 25.45
C ASN A 56 31.38 -49.60 26.74
N THR A 57 31.33 -48.95 27.90
CA THR A 57 31.36 -49.63 29.20
C THR A 57 30.09 -50.46 29.42
N MET A 58 28.92 -49.90 29.13
CA MET A 58 27.62 -50.59 29.22
C MET A 58 27.57 -51.78 28.26
N LYS A 59 27.99 -51.59 27.00
CA LYS A 59 28.04 -52.65 26.00
C LYS A 59 28.97 -53.79 26.41
N SER A 60 30.21 -53.50 26.81
CA SER A 60 31.14 -54.53 27.28
C SER A 60 30.64 -55.26 28.52
N THR A 61 29.96 -54.55 29.44
CA THR A 61 29.35 -55.15 30.63
C THR A 61 28.22 -56.11 30.26
N LEU A 62 27.34 -55.71 29.33
CA LEU A 62 26.24 -56.54 28.83
C LEU A 62 26.74 -57.74 28.02
N ASP A 63 27.74 -57.54 27.15
CA ASP A 63 28.36 -58.60 26.35
C ASP A 63 29.00 -59.66 27.27
N TYR A 64 29.67 -59.23 28.33
CA TYR A 64 30.22 -60.13 29.35
C TYR A 64 29.13 -60.92 30.06
N LEU A 65 28.12 -60.23 30.65
CA LEU A 65 27.07 -60.88 31.43
C LEU A 65 26.16 -61.80 30.59
N THR A 66 25.97 -61.50 29.31
CA THR A 66 25.15 -62.31 28.38
C THR A 66 25.83 -63.63 28.03
N ASN A 67 27.17 -63.65 27.97
CA ASN A 67 27.96 -64.81 27.54
C ASN A 67 28.51 -65.66 28.71
N LEU A 68 28.02 -65.47 29.93
CA LEU A 68 28.52 -66.21 31.10
C LEU A 68 28.26 -67.72 31.01
N PRO A 69 29.14 -68.57 31.59
CA PRO A 69 28.89 -70.00 31.79
C PRO A 69 27.69 -70.26 32.69
N LYS A 70 27.00 -71.40 32.54
CA LYS A 70 25.81 -71.72 33.35
C LYS A 70 26.16 -71.95 34.83
N GLU A 71 27.43 -72.20 35.09
CA GLU A 71 28.00 -72.55 36.39
C GLU A 71 28.35 -71.32 37.25
N GLU A 72 28.25 -70.10 36.70
CA GLU A 72 28.75 -68.84 37.28
C GLU A 72 27.87 -68.24 38.40
N GLY A 73 26.99 -69.03 39.02
CA GLY A 73 26.28 -68.64 40.25
C GLY A 73 25.18 -67.58 40.11
N ILE A 74 24.80 -67.17 38.90
CA ILE A 74 23.69 -66.25 38.63
C ILE A 74 22.37 -67.02 38.45
N SER A 75 21.25 -66.49 38.95
CA SER A 75 19.92 -67.09 38.75
C SER A 75 19.47 -67.04 37.27
N ILE A 76 18.59 -67.96 36.89
CA ILE A 76 18.04 -68.03 35.53
C ILE A 76 17.26 -66.75 35.19
N GLU A 77 16.52 -66.20 36.15
CA GLU A 77 15.74 -64.97 36.02
C GLU A 77 16.64 -63.77 35.75
N THR A 78 17.73 -63.64 36.51
CA THR A 78 18.70 -62.55 36.34
C THR A 78 19.37 -62.63 34.98
N ARG A 79 19.73 -63.83 34.52
CA ARG A 79 20.29 -64.05 33.18
C ARG A 79 19.28 -63.66 32.09
N SER A 80 18.01 -64.02 32.24
CA SER A 80 16.95 -63.62 31.30
C SER A 80 16.79 -62.10 31.23
N LEU A 81 16.84 -61.42 32.38
CA LEU A 81 16.78 -59.96 32.45
C LEU A 81 17.99 -59.29 31.78
N VAL A 82 19.20 -59.80 31.99
CA VAL A 82 20.41 -59.29 31.33
C VAL A 82 20.29 -59.38 29.80
N ILE A 83 19.81 -60.52 29.30
CA ILE A 83 19.60 -60.73 27.85
C ILE A 83 18.58 -59.72 27.31
N GLU A 84 17.48 -59.53 28.03
CA GLU A 84 16.44 -58.56 27.65
C GLU A 84 16.99 -57.13 27.65
N VAL A 85 17.68 -56.71 28.71
CA VAL A 85 18.29 -55.38 28.82
C VAL A 85 19.31 -55.16 27.70
N SER A 86 20.12 -56.18 27.37
CA SER A 86 21.08 -56.10 26.27
C SER A 86 20.40 -55.84 24.93
N ARG A 87 19.34 -56.60 24.61
CA ARG A 87 18.55 -56.41 23.39
C ARG A 87 17.93 -55.02 23.35
N GLN A 88 17.27 -54.60 24.43
CA GLN A 88 16.59 -53.31 24.50
C GLN A 88 17.58 -52.16 24.40
N PHE A 89 18.74 -52.26 25.06
CA PHE A 89 19.78 -51.23 25.00
C PHE A 89 20.24 -50.96 23.57
N ILE A 90 20.48 -52.00 22.78
CA ILE A 90 20.88 -51.85 21.37
C ILE A 90 19.76 -51.21 20.54
N CYS A 91 18.51 -51.69 20.68
CA CYS A 91 17.37 -51.15 19.98
C CYS A 91 17.14 -49.67 20.32
N TRP A 92 17.00 -49.35 21.60
CA TRP A 92 16.73 -48.00 22.07
C TRP A 92 17.89 -47.04 21.83
N SER A 93 19.14 -47.51 21.80
CA SER A 93 20.28 -46.63 21.45
C SER A 93 20.17 -46.11 20.02
N ASN A 94 19.78 -46.98 19.08
CA ASN A 94 19.58 -46.62 17.68
C ASN A 94 18.35 -45.71 17.54
N ASP A 95 17.22 -46.09 18.15
CA ASP A 95 15.98 -45.32 18.08
C ASP A 95 16.15 -43.93 18.69
N TYR A 96 16.74 -43.83 19.89
CA TYR A 96 17.00 -42.56 20.56
C TYR A 96 17.88 -41.65 19.71
N THR A 97 18.94 -42.17 19.09
CA THR A 97 19.84 -41.38 18.23
C THR A 97 19.10 -40.87 16.99
N ASN A 98 18.28 -41.70 16.36
CA ASN A 98 17.49 -41.34 15.20
C ASN A 98 16.42 -40.29 15.53
N GLU A 99 15.68 -40.50 16.61
CA GLU A 99 14.65 -39.56 17.07
C GLU A 99 15.28 -38.24 17.53
N SER A 100 16.44 -38.25 18.17
CA SER A 100 17.17 -37.03 18.53
C SER A 100 17.50 -36.18 17.30
N LYS A 101 18.00 -36.80 16.21
CA LYS A 101 18.27 -36.11 14.95
C LYS A 101 16.99 -35.54 14.32
N LYS A 102 15.87 -36.28 14.38
CA LYS A 102 14.57 -35.80 13.90
C LYS A 102 14.08 -34.61 14.72
N ILE A 103 14.23 -34.64 16.04
CA ILE A 103 13.87 -33.54 16.95
C ILE A 103 14.67 -32.28 16.58
N GLU A 104 15.99 -32.39 16.43
CA GLU A 104 16.82 -31.24 16.03
C GLU A 104 16.42 -30.68 14.66
N SER A 105 16.23 -31.56 13.67
CA SER A 105 15.83 -31.14 12.32
C SER A 105 14.45 -30.48 12.28
N THR A 106 13.48 -31.04 13.01
CA THR A 106 12.12 -30.48 13.08
C THR A 106 12.09 -29.17 13.86
N LYS A 107 12.85 -29.06 14.95
CA LYS A 107 13.02 -27.80 15.70
C LYS A 107 13.58 -26.69 14.81
N ALA A 108 14.61 -26.98 14.00
CA ALA A 108 15.16 -26.01 13.06
C ALA A 108 14.14 -25.57 11.99
N LYS A 109 13.34 -26.51 11.47
CA LYS A 109 12.26 -26.20 10.51
C LYS A 109 11.15 -25.36 11.13
N LEU A 110 10.77 -25.62 12.38
CA LEU A 110 9.77 -24.85 13.10
C LEU A 110 10.23 -23.40 13.32
N LEU A 111 11.46 -23.20 13.80
CA LEU A 111 12.04 -21.86 13.95
C LEU A 111 12.03 -21.08 12.63
N LYS A 112 12.49 -21.71 11.54
CA LYS A 112 12.45 -21.08 10.21
C LYS A 112 11.03 -20.74 9.76
N ARG A 113 10.04 -21.58 10.07
CA ARG A 113 8.64 -21.32 9.73
C ARG A 113 8.09 -20.12 10.50
N ASP A 114 8.44 -19.98 11.77
CA ASP A 114 8.02 -18.85 12.59
C ASP A 114 8.67 -17.53 12.08
N GLU A 115 9.96 -17.54 11.73
CA GLU A 115 10.64 -16.39 11.09
C GLU A 115 9.98 -15.98 9.76
N ILE A 116 9.57 -16.95 8.93
CA ILE A 116 8.87 -16.68 7.67
C ILE A 116 7.49 -16.07 7.92
N GLU A 117 6.75 -16.55 8.93
CA GLU A 117 5.43 -16.03 9.28
C GLU A 117 5.50 -14.57 9.75
N GLU A 118 6.48 -14.25 10.62
CA GLU A 118 6.74 -12.88 11.04
C GLU A 118 7.08 -11.97 9.85
N GLY A 119 7.94 -12.45 8.94
CA GLY A 119 8.28 -11.74 7.71
C GLY A 119 7.07 -11.51 6.80
N LEU A 120 6.17 -12.49 6.70
CA LEU A 120 4.94 -12.38 5.91
C LEU A 120 3.98 -11.33 6.50
N GLU A 121 3.82 -11.30 7.82
CA GLU A 121 2.95 -10.32 8.48
C GLU A 121 3.51 -8.90 8.36
N ALA A 122 4.83 -8.73 8.50
CA ALA A 122 5.50 -7.45 8.22
C ALA A 122 5.29 -7.01 6.76
N ASN A 123 5.42 -7.93 5.79
CA ASN A 123 5.18 -7.64 4.39
C ASN A 123 3.73 -7.23 4.10
N LYS A 124 2.74 -7.92 4.69
CA LYS A 124 1.31 -7.53 4.58
C LYS A 124 1.08 -6.11 5.08
N LYS A 125 1.72 -5.72 6.18
CA LYS A 125 1.61 -4.37 6.73
C LYS A 125 2.17 -3.33 5.74
N LEU A 126 3.38 -3.55 5.22
CA LEU A 126 4.00 -2.67 4.23
C LEU A 126 3.14 -2.56 2.95
N PHE A 127 2.57 -3.67 2.49
CA PHE A 127 1.69 -3.66 1.32
C PHE A 127 0.44 -2.79 1.55
N ARG A 128 -0.16 -2.84 2.74
CA ARG A 128 -1.30 -1.96 3.08
C ARG A 128 -0.90 -0.49 3.09
N GLU A 129 0.26 -0.16 3.62
CA GLU A 129 0.77 1.22 3.63
C GLU A 129 0.99 1.74 2.20
N VAL A 130 1.64 0.96 1.34
CA VAL A 130 1.84 1.31 -0.07
C VAL A 130 0.50 1.51 -0.79
N LYS A 131 -0.49 0.65 -0.52
CA LYS A 131 -1.83 0.78 -1.11
C LYS A 131 -2.55 2.06 -0.65
N CYS A 132 -2.36 2.48 0.60
CA CYS A 132 -2.89 3.76 1.08
C CYS A 132 -2.26 4.94 0.32
N PHE A 133 -0.94 4.94 0.17
CA PHE A 133 -0.24 5.97 -0.63
C PHE A 133 -0.68 5.99 -2.09
N GLU A 134 -0.89 4.82 -2.71
CA GLU A 134 -1.41 4.73 -4.07
C GLU A 134 -2.79 5.39 -4.21
N ASN A 135 -3.70 5.16 -3.25
CA ASN A 135 -5.00 5.81 -3.25
C ASN A 135 -4.91 7.34 -3.06
N GLU A 136 -4.01 7.81 -2.19
CA GLU A 136 -3.77 9.25 -2.00
C GLU A 136 -3.28 9.91 -3.30
N LEU A 137 -2.33 9.27 -3.99
CA LEU A 137 -1.82 9.74 -5.28
C LEU A 137 -2.89 9.75 -6.37
N LEU A 138 -3.78 8.75 -6.42
CA LEU A 138 -4.90 8.72 -7.36
C LEU A 138 -5.87 9.88 -7.13
N ASN A 139 -6.21 10.17 -5.87
CA ASN A 139 -7.06 11.30 -5.53
C ASN A 139 -6.41 12.65 -5.88
N GLU A 140 -5.11 12.80 -5.61
CA GLU A 140 -4.36 14.01 -5.98
C GLU A 140 -4.32 14.19 -7.51
N LEU A 141 -4.13 13.09 -8.25
CA LEU A 141 -4.14 13.11 -9.71
C LEU A 141 -5.50 13.57 -10.25
N GLU A 142 -6.60 13.00 -9.75
CA GLU A 142 -7.97 13.38 -10.13
C GLU A 142 -8.22 14.88 -9.89
N TYR A 143 -7.84 15.39 -8.72
CA TYR A 143 -7.93 16.81 -8.40
C TYR A 143 -7.12 17.69 -9.37
N LEU A 144 -5.89 17.28 -9.69
CA LEU A 144 -5.03 18.03 -10.61
C LEU A 144 -5.57 18.02 -12.05
N GLU A 145 -6.18 16.92 -12.49
CA GLU A 145 -6.83 16.82 -13.80
C GLU A 145 -8.04 17.75 -13.91
N GLU A 146 -8.90 17.78 -12.89
CA GLU A 146 -10.03 18.71 -12.85
C GLU A 146 -9.56 20.16 -12.83
N ARG A 147 -8.57 20.47 -11.99
CA ARG A 147 -8.00 21.83 -11.92
C ARG A 147 -7.37 22.27 -13.23
N LYS A 148 -6.71 21.36 -13.96
CA LYS A 148 -6.17 21.63 -15.29
C LYS A 148 -7.30 22.01 -16.26
N LYS A 149 -8.41 21.27 -16.27
CA LYS A 149 -9.56 21.55 -17.14
C LYS A 149 -10.15 22.94 -16.87
N GLU A 150 -10.35 23.31 -15.61
CA GLU A 150 -10.82 24.65 -15.24
C GLU A 150 -9.90 25.77 -15.76
N LEU A 151 -8.59 25.58 -15.63
CA LEU A 151 -7.60 26.55 -16.11
C LEU A 151 -7.62 26.67 -17.64
N GLU A 152 -7.79 25.56 -18.36
CA GLU A 152 -7.94 25.56 -19.82
C GLU A 152 -9.19 26.34 -20.26
N GLU A 153 -10.32 26.17 -19.57
CA GLU A 153 -11.55 26.94 -19.83
C GLU A 153 -11.35 28.44 -19.59
N LEU A 154 -10.68 28.83 -18.49
CA LEU A 154 -10.35 30.22 -18.21
C LEU A 154 -9.43 30.83 -19.28
N ILE A 155 -8.40 30.10 -19.71
CA ILE A 155 -7.48 30.54 -20.78
C ILE A 155 -8.25 30.78 -22.08
N ASN A 156 -9.18 29.88 -22.43
CA ASN A 156 -9.99 30.03 -23.64
C ASN A 156 -10.91 31.26 -23.55
N GLY A 157 -11.52 31.52 -22.39
CA GLY A 157 -12.31 32.72 -22.15
C GLY A 157 -11.51 34.01 -22.30
N VAL A 158 -10.31 34.07 -21.71
CA VAL A 158 -9.41 35.23 -21.86
C VAL A 158 -9.00 35.43 -23.32
N ARG A 159 -8.70 34.35 -24.04
CA ARG A 159 -8.35 34.43 -25.47
C ARG A 159 -9.49 35.03 -26.30
N ALA A 160 -10.73 34.60 -26.06
CA ALA A 160 -11.91 35.14 -26.75
C ALA A 160 -12.08 36.65 -26.46
N ASN A 161 -11.90 37.08 -25.21
CA ASN A 161 -11.97 38.49 -24.83
C ASN A 161 -10.87 39.33 -25.49
N ILE A 162 -9.65 38.82 -25.59
CA ILE A 162 -8.55 39.50 -26.31
C ILE A 162 -8.92 39.69 -27.78
N SER A 163 -9.46 38.65 -28.44
CA SER A 163 -9.92 38.73 -29.83
C SER A 163 -11.01 39.79 -30.02
N ALA A 164 -12.05 39.78 -29.17
CA ALA A 164 -13.13 40.76 -29.23
C ALA A 164 -12.64 42.20 -28.97
N SER A 165 -11.73 42.37 -28.02
CA SER A 165 -11.11 43.68 -27.75
C SER A 165 -10.27 44.16 -28.93
N GLN A 166 -9.58 43.26 -29.63
CA GLN A 166 -8.78 43.60 -30.80
C GLN A 166 -9.68 44.02 -31.98
N GLU A 167 -10.80 43.34 -32.19
CA GLU A 167 -11.80 43.72 -33.17
C GLU A 167 -12.39 45.11 -32.85
N THR A 168 -12.76 45.33 -31.60
CA THR A 168 -13.26 46.63 -31.12
C THR A 168 -12.23 47.74 -31.37
N LYS A 169 -10.95 47.48 -31.06
CA LYS A 169 -9.86 48.43 -31.33
C LYS A 169 -9.74 48.76 -32.82
N ASN A 170 -9.87 47.77 -33.69
CA ASN A 170 -9.82 47.96 -35.14
C ASN A 170 -11.00 48.81 -35.63
N MET A 171 -12.22 48.52 -35.15
CA MET A 171 -13.42 49.31 -35.45
C MET A 171 -13.24 50.77 -35.02
N VAL A 172 -12.78 51.01 -33.80
CA VAL A 172 -12.50 52.38 -33.30
C VAL A 172 -11.47 53.09 -34.18
N ALA A 173 -10.42 52.39 -34.62
CA ALA A 173 -9.42 52.96 -35.52
C ALA A 173 -10.02 53.36 -36.89
N CYS A 174 -10.88 52.51 -37.47
CA CYS A 174 -11.61 52.83 -38.70
C CYS A 174 -12.53 54.05 -38.51
N THR A 175 -13.35 54.06 -37.46
CA THR A 175 -14.25 55.19 -37.17
C THR A 175 -13.48 56.49 -36.95
N LYS A 176 -12.36 56.46 -36.22
CA LYS A 176 -11.49 57.65 -36.06
C LYS A 176 -11.00 58.19 -37.41
N ARG A 177 -10.61 57.31 -38.34
CA ARG A 177 -10.18 57.69 -39.68
C ARG A 177 -11.32 58.33 -40.48
N GLU A 178 -12.51 57.73 -40.45
CA GLU A 178 -13.69 58.27 -41.15
C GLU A 178 -14.10 59.65 -40.62
N ILE A 179 -14.10 59.84 -39.30
CA ILE A 179 -14.38 61.14 -38.68
C ILE A 179 -13.35 62.18 -39.12
N PHE A 180 -12.07 61.81 -39.14
CA PHE A 180 -11.00 62.71 -39.57
C PHE A 180 -11.15 63.14 -41.04
N GLU A 181 -11.45 62.22 -41.95
CA GLU A 181 -11.66 62.57 -43.37
C GLU A 181 -12.89 63.45 -43.58
N LYS A 182 -14.00 63.17 -42.87
CA LYS A 182 -15.18 64.06 -42.87
C LYS A 182 -14.83 65.46 -42.37
N ALA A 183 -14.04 65.56 -41.30
CA ALA A 183 -13.61 66.85 -40.76
C ALA A 183 -12.73 67.64 -41.75
N LYS A 184 -11.90 66.96 -42.56
CA LYS A 184 -11.13 67.62 -43.62
C LYS A 184 -12.02 68.24 -44.69
N ILE A 185 -13.05 67.52 -45.15
CA ILE A 185 -14.00 68.03 -46.15
C ILE A 185 -14.74 69.25 -45.60
N LEU A 186 -15.34 69.13 -44.40
CA LEU A 186 -16.04 70.23 -43.75
C LEU A 186 -15.15 71.46 -43.52
N LYS A 187 -13.86 71.25 -43.24
CA LYS A 187 -12.90 72.34 -43.09
C LYS A 187 -12.72 73.11 -44.40
N VAL A 188 -12.56 72.41 -45.53
CA VAL A 188 -12.43 73.02 -46.86
C VAL A 188 -13.68 73.82 -47.20
N GLU A 189 -14.88 73.22 -47.08
CA GLU A 189 -16.15 73.92 -47.33
C GLU A 189 -16.30 75.18 -46.45
N ARG A 190 -15.93 75.08 -45.17
CA ARG A 190 -15.97 76.22 -44.26
C ARG A 190 -14.97 77.32 -44.65
N ASP A 191 -13.76 76.95 -45.08
CA ASP A 191 -12.74 77.92 -45.53
C ASP A 191 -13.17 78.62 -46.83
N GLU A 192 -13.73 77.89 -47.81
CA GLU A 192 -14.30 78.47 -49.04
C GLU A 192 -15.44 79.46 -48.77
N LEU A 193 -16.39 79.08 -47.91
CA LEU A 193 -17.48 79.97 -47.51
C LEU A 193 -16.95 81.21 -46.78
N ARG A 194 -15.93 81.03 -45.92
CA ARG A 194 -15.31 82.13 -45.16
C ARG A 194 -14.72 83.20 -46.07
N GLU A 195 -14.07 82.80 -47.16
CA GLU A 195 -13.53 83.75 -48.15
C GLU A 195 -14.62 84.56 -48.84
N GLN A 196 -15.78 83.95 -49.08
CA GLN A 196 -16.90 84.57 -49.76
C GLN A 196 -17.85 85.36 -48.84
N VAL A 197 -17.65 85.34 -47.51
CA VAL A 197 -18.59 85.93 -46.53
C VAL A 197 -18.94 87.39 -46.83
N HIS A 198 -17.95 88.20 -47.21
CA HIS A 198 -18.18 89.62 -47.48
C HIS A 198 -19.03 89.81 -48.73
N CYS A 199 -18.66 89.16 -49.84
CA CYS A 199 -19.43 89.20 -51.08
C CYS A 199 -20.87 88.70 -50.87
N LEU A 200 -21.05 87.56 -50.18
CA LEU A 200 -22.37 87.00 -49.89
C LEU A 200 -23.23 87.93 -49.03
N ARG A 201 -22.64 88.66 -48.07
CA ARG A 201 -23.37 89.66 -47.27
C ARG A 201 -23.80 90.84 -48.12
N ASP A 202 -22.91 91.35 -48.97
CA ASP A 202 -23.20 92.49 -49.84
C ASP A 202 -24.29 92.11 -50.86
N GLU A 203 -24.19 90.94 -51.48
CA GLU A 203 -25.21 90.38 -52.38
C GLU A 203 -26.55 90.21 -51.67
N HIS A 204 -26.55 89.69 -50.44
CA HIS A 204 -27.77 89.53 -49.65
C HIS A 204 -28.45 90.87 -49.32
N GLU A 205 -27.68 91.89 -48.94
CA GLU A 205 -28.24 93.23 -48.67
C GLU A 205 -28.71 93.92 -49.96
N LEU A 206 -28.00 93.74 -51.08
CA LEU A 206 -28.46 94.22 -52.39
C LEU A 206 -29.76 93.53 -52.81
N ALA A 207 -29.85 92.20 -52.63
CA ALA A 207 -31.03 91.40 -52.92
C ALA A 207 -32.23 91.85 -52.07
N LYS A 208 -32.04 92.14 -50.78
CA LYS A 208 -33.09 92.71 -49.93
C LYS A 208 -33.59 94.06 -50.44
N LYS A 209 -32.68 94.98 -50.78
CA LYS A 209 -33.05 96.29 -51.33
C LYS A 209 -33.83 96.16 -52.62
N SER A 210 -33.37 95.31 -53.53
CA SER A 210 -34.05 95.01 -54.80
C SER A 210 -35.44 94.42 -54.55
N GLN A 211 -35.56 93.43 -53.66
CA GLN A 211 -36.84 92.83 -53.28
C GLN A 211 -37.82 93.88 -52.71
N ALA A 212 -37.35 94.76 -51.82
CA ALA A 212 -38.17 95.83 -51.27
C ALA A 212 -38.66 96.79 -52.37
N ASN A 213 -37.76 97.22 -53.28
CA ASN A 213 -38.13 98.08 -54.39
C ASN A 213 -39.17 97.43 -55.31
N ILE A 214 -38.99 96.15 -55.66
CA ILE A 214 -39.96 95.39 -56.47
C ILE A 214 -41.32 95.34 -55.77
N ARG A 215 -41.37 95.09 -54.45
CA ARG A 215 -42.62 95.08 -53.69
C ARG A 215 -43.31 96.45 -53.73
N ASP A 216 -42.56 97.53 -53.53
CA ASP A 216 -43.10 98.89 -53.54
C ASP A 216 -43.61 99.29 -54.93
N GLU A 217 -42.86 98.98 -56.00
CA GLU A 217 -43.30 99.24 -57.37
C GLU A 217 -44.53 98.41 -57.75
N TRP A 218 -44.58 97.15 -57.34
CA TRP A 218 -45.75 96.29 -57.56
C TRP A 218 -46.99 96.82 -56.83
N LEU A 219 -46.85 97.28 -55.58
CA LEU A 219 -47.92 97.94 -54.83
C LEU A 219 -48.40 99.20 -55.55
N LYS A 220 -47.49 100.09 -55.96
CA LYS A 220 -47.82 101.31 -56.73
C LYS A 220 -48.53 101.00 -58.04
N LEU A 221 -48.10 99.94 -58.74
CA LEU A 221 -48.74 99.49 -59.97
C LEU A 221 -50.17 98.99 -59.70
N GLY A 222 -50.36 98.20 -58.64
CA GLY A 222 -51.68 97.74 -58.21
C GLY A 222 -52.62 98.87 -57.78
N GLU A 223 -52.10 99.87 -57.07
CA GLU A 223 -52.83 101.09 -56.71
C GLU A 223 -53.23 101.89 -57.96
N LYS A 224 -52.30 102.09 -58.89
CA LYS A 224 -52.56 102.79 -60.16
C LYS A 224 -53.62 102.07 -60.99
N PHE A 225 -53.51 100.75 -61.13
CA PHE A 225 -54.51 99.93 -61.82
C PHE A 225 -55.89 100.02 -61.16
N SER A 226 -55.94 99.97 -59.82
CA SER A 226 -57.18 100.11 -59.05
C SER A 226 -57.81 101.50 -59.20
N TYR A 227 -56.98 102.56 -59.28
CA TYR A 227 -57.43 103.93 -59.52
C TYR A 227 -57.98 104.11 -60.94
N THR A 228 -57.33 103.56 -61.96
CA THR A 228 -57.81 103.59 -63.35
C THR A 228 -59.15 102.87 -63.49
N ILE A 229 -59.30 101.67 -62.91
CA ILE A 229 -60.56 100.92 -62.94
C ILE A 229 -61.70 101.65 -62.21
N LYS A 230 -61.40 102.36 -61.12
CA LYS A 230 -62.40 103.15 -60.37
C LYS A 230 -62.86 104.40 -61.12
N ASN A 231 -62.05 104.94 -62.03
CA ASN A 231 -62.34 106.13 -62.82
C ASN A 231 -62.88 105.83 -64.24
N GLU A 232 -63.03 104.54 -64.60
CA GLU A 232 -63.69 104.07 -65.83
C GLU A 232 -65.13 103.55 -65.58
N LYS A 233 -65.72 103.85 -64.41
CA LYS A 233 -67.14 103.66 -64.09
C LYS A 233 -67.82 104.99 -63.85
#